data_AF-A0A1H9T5X2-F1
#
_entry.id   AF-A0A1H9T5X2-F1
#
_cell.length_a   1.000
_cell.length_b   1.000
_cell.length_c   1.000
_cell.angle_alpha   90.00
_cell.angle_beta   90.00
_cell.angle_gamma   90.00
#
_symmetry.space_group_name_H-M   'P 1'
#
loop_
_entity.id
_entity.type
_entity.pdbx_description
1 polymer ?
#
loop_
_entity_poly.entity_id
_entity_poly.type
_entity_poly.pdbx_seq_one_letter_code
_entity_poly.pdbx_strand_id
1 'polypeptide(L)'
;MVIGPRDRGTRATISFIELAEETSLPPALREAPRVRAVSHATCLLMTIGNDLFSFHRENAENTLESNIVGVLASENRTSLHTALACAVALHDCIMCLFLDLTKALEHNAGEPLKRYLAQLGHLVRGNLEYSLIVPRYNSEVTGISPALLDSIEWAEKPSARRLDAPQIPAIAWLWDQL
;
A
#
# COMPACT_ATOMS: atom_id res chain seq x y z
N MET A 1 3.96 17.26 3.16
CA MET A 1 3.69 15.88 3.63
C MET A 1 4.66 14.88 3.01
N VAL A 2 5.37 14.11 3.84
CA VAL A 2 6.08 12.89 3.43
C VAL A 2 5.20 11.72 3.87
N ILE A 3 4.78 10.85 2.94
CA ILE A 3 3.94 9.70 3.29
C ILE A 3 4.85 8.55 3.69
N GLY A 4 4.69 8.07 4.92
CA GLY A 4 5.46 6.93 5.44
C GLY A 4 6.94 7.26 5.64
N PRO A 5 7.41 7.52 6.87
CA PRO A 5 8.84 7.56 7.13
C PRO A 5 9.46 6.21 6.73
N ARG A 6 10.78 6.19 6.49
CA ARG A 6 11.51 4.97 6.07
C ARG A 6 11.48 3.85 7.13
N ASP A 7 10.90 4.11 8.30
CA ASP A 7 10.79 3.23 9.46
C ASP A 7 9.64 2.21 9.39
N ARG A 8 8.73 2.34 8.41
CA ARG A 8 7.57 1.44 8.22
C ARG A 8 7.92 0.01 7.79
N GLY A 9 9.20 -0.28 7.56
CA GLY A 9 9.71 -1.63 7.24
C GLY A 9 9.38 -2.18 5.84
N THR A 10 8.53 -1.51 5.06
CA THR A 10 8.02 -1.99 3.76
C THR A 10 9.10 -2.35 2.74
N ARG A 11 10.19 -1.57 2.66
CA ARG A 11 11.34 -1.89 1.80
C ARG A 11 12.07 -3.17 2.23
N ALA A 12 12.17 -3.41 3.53
CA ALA A 12 12.76 -4.65 4.04
C ALA A 12 11.84 -5.85 3.74
N THR A 13 10.52 -5.68 3.83
CA THR A 13 9.55 -6.71 3.47
C THR A 13 9.65 -7.12 2.00
N ILE A 14 9.88 -6.18 1.08
CA ILE A 14 10.18 -6.48 -0.33
C ILE A 14 11.45 -7.35 -0.44
N SER A 15 12.52 -7.00 0.28
CA SER A 15 13.73 -7.84 0.25
C SER A 15 13.49 -9.24 0.83
N PHE A 16 12.62 -9.39 1.83
CA PHE A 16 12.31 -10.69 2.42
C PHE A 16 11.51 -11.61 1.50
N ILE A 17 10.55 -11.09 0.72
CA ILE A 17 9.83 -11.94 -0.23
C ILE A 17 10.74 -12.37 -1.39
N GLU A 18 11.65 -11.49 -1.85
CA GLU A 18 12.67 -11.87 -2.84
C GLU A 18 13.57 -12.98 -2.30
N LEU A 19 14.00 -12.88 -1.04
CA LEU A 19 14.80 -13.91 -0.38
C LEU A 19 14.03 -15.23 -0.22
N ALA A 20 12.78 -15.17 0.26
CA ALA A 20 11.96 -16.34 0.53
C ALA A 20 11.61 -17.13 -0.74
N GLU A 21 11.44 -16.43 -1.86
CA GLU A 21 11.17 -17.04 -3.16
C GLU A 21 12.42 -17.24 -4.01
N GLU A 22 13.62 -17.05 -3.44
CA GLU A 22 14.91 -17.19 -4.13
C GLU A 22 14.96 -16.40 -5.46
N THR A 23 14.37 -15.20 -5.44
CA THR A 23 14.31 -14.30 -6.58
C THR A 23 15.34 -13.19 -6.42
N SER A 24 15.93 -12.77 -7.53
CA SER A 24 16.85 -11.64 -7.55
C SER A 24 16.58 -10.80 -8.78
N LEU A 25 15.99 -9.62 -8.58
CA LEU A 25 15.81 -8.67 -9.66
C LEU A 25 17.18 -8.02 -10.01
N PRO A 26 17.64 -8.11 -11.27
CA PRO A 26 18.88 -7.47 -11.71
C PRO A 26 18.94 -5.98 -11.36
N PRO A 27 20.08 -5.42 -10.91
CA PRO A 27 20.19 -4.02 -10.51
C PRO A 27 19.72 -3.02 -11.57
N ALA A 28 20.02 -3.27 -12.84
CA ALA A 28 19.59 -2.41 -13.94
C ALA A 28 18.06 -2.36 -14.09
N LEU A 29 17.37 -3.49 -13.87
CA LEU A 29 15.90 -3.53 -13.85
C LEU A 29 15.35 -2.87 -12.58
N ARG A 30 15.98 -3.10 -11.43
CA ARG A 30 15.57 -2.48 -10.16
C ARG A 30 15.62 -0.95 -10.20
N GLU A 31 16.65 -0.39 -10.85
CA GLU A 31 16.81 1.06 -10.97
C GLU A 31 15.98 1.69 -12.10
N ALA A 32 15.33 0.88 -12.94
CA ALA A 32 14.46 1.38 -13.99
C ALA A 32 13.31 2.23 -13.38
N PRO A 33 13.05 3.46 -13.88
CA PRO A 33 12.09 4.39 -13.25
C PRO A 33 10.70 3.80 -12.97
N ARG A 34 10.10 3.09 -13.93
CA ARG A 34 8.80 2.39 -13.73
C ARG A 34 8.84 1.29 -12.68
N VAL A 35 9.95 0.54 -12.61
CA VAL A 35 10.12 -0.51 -11.60
C VAL A 35 10.25 0.11 -10.22
N ARG A 36 11.04 1.18 -10.09
CA ARG A 36 11.10 1.96 -8.85
C ARG A 36 9.75 2.51 -8.44
N ALA A 37 8.95 2.98 -9.40
CA ALA A 37 7.62 3.51 -9.13
C ALA A 37 6.66 2.43 -8.62
N VAL A 38 6.60 1.25 -9.26
CA VAL A 38 5.72 0.17 -8.80
C VAL A 38 6.14 -0.35 -7.42
N SER A 39 7.45 -0.49 -7.14
CA SER A 39 7.95 -0.85 -5.81
C SER A 39 7.62 0.20 -4.74
N HIS A 40 7.68 1.49 -5.10
CA HIS A 40 7.31 2.57 -4.19
C HIS A 40 5.79 2.61 -3.95
N ALA A 41 4.98 2.37 -4.98
CA ALA A 41 3.53 2.24 -4.85
C ALA A 41 3.16 1.07 -3.92
N THR A 42 3.82 -0.08 -4.02
CA THR A 42 3.68 -1.19 -3.06
C THR A 42 3.94 -0.74 -1.62
N CYS A 43 5.03 -0.01 -1.39
CA CYS A 43 5.37 0.49 -0.05
C CYS A 43 4.29 1.45 0.49
N LEU A 44 3.76 2.32 -0.37
CA LEU A 44 2.70 3.26 -0.01
C LEU A 44 1.39 2.55 0.31
N LEU A 45 1.00 1.55 -0.50
CA LEU A 45 -0.21 0.74 -0.27
C LEU A 45 -0.15 0.03 1.07
N MET A 46 0.96 -0.63 1.38
CA MET A 46 1.15 -1.29 2.68
C MET A 46 1.12 -0.28 3.84
N THR A 47 1.76 0.89 3.66
CA THR A 47 1.82 1.92 4.70
C THR A 47 0.44 2.52 4.98
N ILE A 48 -0.27 2.96 3.95
CA ILE A 48 -1.60 3.54 4.07
C ILE A 48 -2.60 2.48 4.54
N GLY A 49 -2.51 1.25 4.03
CA GLY A 49 -3.33 0.14 4.51
C GLY A 49 -3.16 -0.09 6.01
N ASN A 50 -1.93 -0.13 6.50
CA ASN A 50 -1.66 -0.25 7.93
C ASN A 50 -2.26 0.89 8.75
N ASP A 51 -2.14 2.14 8.29
CA ASP A 51 -2.75 3.29 8.96
C ASP A 51 -4.29 3.21 9.00
N LEU A 52 -4.91 2.71 7.92
CA LEU A 52 -6.36 2.54 7.87
C LEU A 52 -6.83 1.47 8.85
N PHE A 53 -6.13 0.33 8.94
CA PHE A 53 -6.47 -0.74 9.87
C PHE A 53 -6.14 -0.41 11.33
N SER A 54 -5.09 0.38 11.57
CA SER A 54 -4.72 0.81 12.92
C SER A 54 -5.50 2.01 13.43
N PHE A 55 -6.17 2.75 12.53
CA PHE A 55 -6.83 4.03 12.84
C PHE A 55 -7.74 3.97 14.06
N HIS A 56 -8.62 2.98 14.18
CA HIS A 56 -9.56 2.90 15.28
C HIS A 56 -8.84 2.82 16.64
N ARG A 57 -7.83 1.94 16.74
CA ARG A 57 -7.01 1.77 17.94
C ARG A 57 -6.20 3.03 18.25
N GLU A 58 -5.48 3.55 17.26
CA GLU A 58 -4.61 4.74 17.43
C GLU A 58 -5.41 5.99 17.78
N ASN A 59 -6.63 6.13 17.25
CA ASN A 59 -7.54 7.20 17.63
C ASN A 59 -7.99 7.07 19.11
N ALA A 60 -8.30 5.86 19.57
CA ALA A 60 -8.65 5.62 20.98
C ALA A 60 -7.46 5.89 21.93
N GLU A 61 -6.23 5.65 21.46
CA GLU A 61 -4.99 5.88 22.19
C GLU A 61 -4.47 7.33 22.09
N ASN A 62 -5.08 8.17 21.25
CA ASN A 62 -4.62 9.53 20.92
C ASN A 62 -3.20 9.58 20.31
N THR A 63 -2.88 8.64 19.42
CA THR A 63 -1.54 8.46 18.79
C THR A 63 -1.56 8.65 17.27
N LEU A 64 -2.39 9.57 16.77
CA LEU A 64 -2.59 9.81 15.33
C LEU A 64 -1.54 10.74 14.68
N GLU A 65 -0.51 11.17 15.41
CA GLU A 65 0.48 12.14 14.92
C GLU A 65 1.25 11.68 13.67
N SER A 66 1.36 10.37 13.47
CA SER A 66 2.04 9.77 12.31
C SER A 66 1.12 8.94 11.40
N ASN A 67 -0.18 8.87 11.74
CA ASN A 67 -1.19 8.17 10.95
C ASN A 67 -1.71 9.09 9.83
N ILE A 68 -1.83 8.58 8.60
CA ILE A 68 -2.27 9.39 7.45
C ILE A 68 -3.63 10.07 7.68
N VAL A 69 -4.56 9.46 8.41
CA VAL A 69 -5.86 10.06 8.73
C VAL A 69 -5.69 11.27 9.65
N GLY A 70 -4.85 11.15 10.69
CA GLY A 70 -4.53 12.26 11.59
C GLY A 70 -3.80 13.40 10.87
N VAL A 71 -2.82 13.06 10.05
CA VAL A 71 -2.06 14.02 9.24
C VAL A 71 -2.99 14.76 8.27
N LEU A 72 -3.85 14.04 7.53
CA LEU A 72 -4.79 14.66 6.59
C LEU A 72 -5.82 15.55 7.30
N ALA A 73 -6.33 15.14 8.45
CA ALA A 73 -7.25 15.96 9.24
C ALA A 73 -6.60 17.27 9.69
N SER A 74 -5.35 17.19 10.16
CA SER A 74 -4.56 18.34 10.60
C SER A 74 -4.24 19.30 9.44
N GLU A 75 -3.64 18.78 8.37
CA GLU A 75 -3.19 19.57 7.21
C GLU A 75 -4.36 20.26 6.49
N ASN A 76 -5.48 19.54 6.33
CA ASN A 76 -6.65 20.07 5.61
C ASN A 76 -7.65 20.80 6.53
N ARG A 77 -7.43 20.80 7.85
CA ARG A 77 -8.35 21.33 8.86
C ARG A 77 -9.77 20.75 8.72
N THR A 78 -9.85 19.44 8.52
CA THR A 78 -11.12 18.70 8.33
C THR A 78 -11.39 17.74 9.48
N SER A 79 -12.62 17.22 9.53
CA SER A 79 -12.97 16.13 10.46
C SER A 79 -12.18 14.85 10.16
N LEU A 80 -11.99 13.99 11.17
CA LEU A 80 -11.39 12.66 11.00
C LEU A 80 -12.18 11.79 10.01
N HIS A 81 -13.50 11.90 9.98
CA HIS A 81 -14.34 11.18 9.02
C HIS A 81 -14.02 11.59 7.57
N THR A 82 -13.91 12.91 7.31
CA THR A 82 -13.51 13.42 6.00
C THR A 82 -12.09 12.98 5.65
N ALA A 83 -11.15 13.06 6.59
CA ALA A 83 -9.77 12.64 6.38
C ALA A 83 -9.64 11.14 6.11
N LEU A 84 -10.44 10.31 6.77
CA LEU A 84 -10.51 8.86 6.53
C LEU A 84 -10.95 8.57 5.09
N ALA A 85 -12.02 9.22 4.63
CA ALA A 85 -12.47 9.09 3.24
C ALA A 85 -11.38 9.54 2.24
N CYS A 86 -10.64 10.62 2.56
CA CYS A 86 -9.50 11.05 1.74
C CYS A 86 -8.35 10.03 1.73
N ALA A 87 -8.06 9.39 2.86
CA ALA A 87 -7.02 8.35 2.95
C ALA A 87 -7.39 7.11 2.13
N VAL A 88 -8.65 6.66 2.19
CA VAL A 88 -9.17 5.57 1.36
C VAL A 88 -9.09 5.92 -0.12
N ALA A 89 -9.53 7.12 -0.51
CA ALA A 89 -9.45 7.57 -1.90
C ALA A 89 -8.01 7.63 -2.41
N LEU A 90 -7.05 8.05 -1.57
CA LEU A 90 -5.63 8.07 -1.91
C LEU A 90 -5.08 6.65 -2.08
N HIS A 91 -5.42 5.73 -1.18
CA HIS A 91 -5.06 4.32 -1.28
C HIS A 91 -5.55 3.72 -2.61
N ASP A 92 -6.81 3.96 -2.96
CA ASP A 92 -7.42 3.44 -4.19
C ASP A 92 -6.80 4.03 -5.46
N CYS A 93 -6.44 5.32 -5.44
CA CYS A 93 -5.71 5.93 -6.55
C CYS A 93 -4.33 5.29 -6.75
N ILE A 94 -3.60 5.03 -5.66
CA ILE A 94 -2.29 4.36 -5.70
C ILE A 94 -2.46 2.89 -6.13
N MET A 95 -3.54 2.22 -5.73
CA MET A 95 -3.83 0.85 -6.16
C MET A 95 -4.06 0.80 -7.67
N CYS A 96 -4.85 1.72 -8.21
CA CYS A 96 -5.06 1.83 -9.66
C CYS A 96 -3.74 2.09 -10.39
N LEU A 97 -2.92 3.02 -9.90
CA LEU A 97 -1.57 3.29 -10.44
C LEU A 97 -0.68 2.04 -10.41
N PHE A 98 -0.64 1.31 -9.29
CA PHE A 98 0.12 0.07 -9.14
C PHE A 98 -0.30 -0.97 -10.19
N LEU A 99 -1.61 -1.16 -10.38
CA LEU A 99 -2.14 -2.11 -11.36
C LEU A 99 -1.80 -1.70 -12.80
N ASP A 100 -1.95 -0.41 -13.14
CA ASP A 100 -1.65 0.12 -14.47
C ASP A 100 -0.14 0.00 -14.80
N LEU A 101 0.74 0.35 -13.85
CA LEU A 101 2.20 0.20 -13.99
C LEU A 101 2.61 -1.27 -14.10
N THR A 102 2.03 -2.16 -13.29
CA THR A 102 2.30 -3.60 -13.32
C THR A 102 1.96 -4.16 -14.69
N LYS A 103 0.75 -3.88 -15.19
CA LYS A 103 0.29 -4.30 -16.52
C LYS A 103 1.21 -3.79 -17.64
N ALA A 104 1.65 -2.54 -17.56
CA ALA A 104 2.55 -1.96 -18.54
C ALA A 104 3.94 -2.64 -18.55
N LEU A 105 4.45 -3.00 -17.37
CA LEU A 105 5.74 -3.68 -17.22
C LEU A 105 5.67 -5.14 -17.69
N GLU A 106 4.57 -5.85 -17.40
CA GLU A 106 4.38 -7.26 -17.76
C GLU A 106 4.47 -7.52 -19.27
N HIS A 107 4.05 -6.56 -20.10
CA HIS A 107 4.00 -6.72 -21.56
C HIS A 107 5.35 -7.13 -22.17
N ASN A 108 6.46 -6.60 -21.66
CA ASN A 108 7.82 -6.86 -22.14
C ASN A 108 8.73 -7.49 -21.06
N ALA A 109 8.14 -7.99 -19.97
CA ALA A 109 8.91 -8.48 -18.84
C ALA A 109 9.56 -9.85 -19.14
N GLY A 110 10.87 -9.92 -18.94
CA GLY A 110 11.56 -11.20 -18.75
C GLY A 110 11.17 -11.84 -17.42
N GLU A 111 11.50 -13.12 -17.26
CA GLU A 111 11.12 -13.92 -16.09
C GLU A 111 11.44 -13.27 -14.72
N PRO A 112 12.63 -12.69 -14.49
CA PRO A 112 12.94 -12.08 -13.20
C PRO A 112 12.00 -10.92 -12.83
N LEU A 113 11.59 -10.12 -13.82
CA LEU A 113 10.68 -9.00 -13.58
C LEU A 113 9.25 -9.49 -13.35
N LYS A 114 8.79 -10.53 -14.07
CA LYS A 114 7.46 -11.11 -13.84
C LYS A 114 7.30 -11.64 -12.42
N ARG A 115 8.29 -12.41 -11.93
CA ARG A 115 8.31 -12.92 -10.56
C ARG A 115 8.30 -11.80 -9.54
N TYR A 116 9.14 -10.78 -9.75
CA TYR A 116 9.18 -9.61 -8.88
C TYR A 116 7.82 -8.89 -8.81
N LEU A 117 7.16 -8.67 -9.94
CA LEU A 117 5.84 -8.02 -9.98
C LEU A 117 4.75 -8.85 -9.28
N ALA A 118 4.76 -10.18 -9.46
CA ALA A 118 3.86 -11.08 -8.76
C ALA A 118 4.06 -11.02 -7.23
N GLN A 119 5.32 -11.00 -6.77
CA GLN A 119 5.68 -10.83 -5.36
C GLN A 119 5.16 -9.51 -4.78
N LEU A 120 5.30 -8.40 -5.51
CA LEU A 120 4.72 -7.13 -5.08
C LEU A 120 3.20 -7.23 -4.94
N GLY A 121 2.52 -7.90 -5.87
CA GLY A 121 1.09 -8.20 -5.78
C GLY A 121 0.72 -9.03 -4.54
N HIS A 122 1.49 -10.08 -4.25
CA HIS A 122 1.32 -10.91 -3.05
C HIS A 122 1.54 -10.11 -1.77
N LEU A 123 2.52 -9.20 -1.73
CA LEU A 123 2.75 -8.34 -0.57
C LEU A 123 1.58 -7.39 -0.34
N VAL A 124 1.07 -6.73 -1.38
CA VAL A 124 -0.09 -5.83 -1.27
C VAL A 124 -1.30 -6.60 -0.77
N ARG A 125 -1.66 -7.70 -1.44
CA ARG A 125 -2.85 -8.49 -1.09
C ARG A 125 -2.72 -9.13 0.30
N GLY A 126 -1.58 -9.76 0.58
CA GLY A 126 -1.29 -10.40 1.85
C GLY A 126 -1.29 -9.41 3.01
N ASN A 127 -0.81 -8.17 2.82
CA ASN A 127 -0.89 -7.13 3.84
C ASN A 127 -2.34 -6.79 4.21
N LEU A 128 -3.23 -6.67 3.21
CA LEU A 128 -4.64 -6.38 3.45
C LEU A 128 -5.36 -7.56 4.14
N GLU A 129 -5.17 -8.78 3.64
CA GLU A 129 -5.77 -9.99 4.21
C GLU A 129 -5.28 -10.24 5.64
N TYR A 130 -3.97 -10.18 5.87
CA TYR A 130 -3.39 -10.35 7.19
C TYR A 130 -3.92 -9.30 8.16
N SER A 131 -4.04 -8.04 7.73
CA SER A 131 -4.53 -6.97 8.60
C SER A 131 -5.96 -7.16 9.08
N LEU A 132 -6.80 -7.84 8.31
CA LEU A 132 -8.21 -8.10 8.67
C LEU A 132 -8.37 -9.23 9.69
N ILE A 133 -7.41 -10.16 9.75
CA ILE A 133 -7.51 -11.38 10.56
C ILE A 133 -6.56 -11.40 11.76
N VAL A 134 -5.82 -10.32 12.01
CA VAL A 134 -4.88 -10.26 13.14
C VAL A 134 -5.49 -9.57 14.35
N PRO A 135 -5.26 -10.11 15.57
CA PRO A 135 -5.73 -9.49 16.81
C PRO A 135 -5.27 -8.04 17.01
N ARG A 136 -4.13 -7.69 16.38
CA ARG A 136 -3.54 -6.35 16.43
C ARG A 136 -4.52 -5.26 15.94
N TYR A 137 -5.33 -5.55 14.92
CA TYR A 137 -6.26 -4.59 14.32
C TYR A 137 -7.72 -4.96 14.54
N ASN A 138 -8.01 -6.21 14.87
CA ASN A 138 -9.33 -6.67 15.21
C ASN A 138 -9.32 -7.37 16.57
N SER A 139 -9.72 -6.65 17.63
CA SER A 139 -9.74 -7.17 19.00
C SER A 139 -10.74 -8.30 19.23
N GLU A 140 -11.68 -8.51 18.31
CA GLU A 140 -12.64 -9.62 18.37
C GLU A 140 -12.02 -10.94 17.88
N VAL A 141 -10.88 -10.88 17.20
CA VAL A 141 -10.17 -12.06 16.71
C VAL A 141 -9.28 -12.63 17.83
N THR A 142 -9.62 -13.81 18.33
CA THR A 142 -8.85 -14.52 19.38
C THR A 142 -7.84 -15.53 18.83
N GLY A 143 -7.63 -15.56 17.51
CA GLY A 143 -6.69 -16.44 16.83
C GLY A 143 -6.79 -16.32 15.30
N ILE A 144 -5.71 -16.61 14.59
CA ILE A 144 -5.69 -16.51 13.12
C ILE A 144 -6.21 -17.83 12.52
N SER A 145 -7.30 -17.77 11.76
CA SER A 145 -7.83 -18.90 10.99
C SER A 145 -8.03 -18.49 9.54
N PRO A 146 -7.57 -19.29 8.55
CA PRO A 146 -7.81 -19.00 7.13
C PRO A 146 -9.30 -18.84 6.77
N ALA A 147 -10.20 -19.52 7.49
CA ALA A 147 -11.64 -19.42 7.27
C ALA A 147 -12.19 -18.00 7.55
N LEU A 148 -11.46 -17.16 8.30
CA LEU A 148 -11.85 -15.76 8.48
C LEU A 148 -11.78 -14.99 7.17
N LEU A 149 -10.87 -15.38 6.25
CA LEU A 149 -10.76 -14.75 4.94
C LEU A 149 -11.99 -14.98 4.07
N ASP A 150 -12.67 -16.12 4.23
CA ASP A 150 -13.88 -16.46 3.46
C ASP A 150 -15.07 -15.55 3.80
N SER A 151 -15.04 -14.90 4.97
CA SER A 151 -16.06 -13.94 5.40
C SER A 151 -15.77 -12.49 5.02
N ILE A 152 -14.62 -12.20 4.41
CA ILE A 152 -14.23 -10.83 4.07
C ILE A 152 -14.89 -10.41 2.76
N GLU A 153 -15.71 -9.37 2.82
CA GLU A 153 -16.21 -8.67 1.64
C GLU A 153 -15.20 -7.63 1.16
N TRP A 154 -14.82 -7.72 -0.11
CA TRP A 154 -13.94 -6.75 -0.77
C TRP A 154 -14.75 -5.83 -1.68
N ALA A 155 -14.41 -4.54 -1.70
CA ALA A 155 -14.98 -3.63 -2.66
C ALA A 155 -14.62 -4.05 -4.10
N GLU A 156 -15.62 -4.15 -4.98
CA GLU A 156 -15.41 -4.51 -6.39
C GLU A 156 -14.79 -3.37 -7.22
N LYS A 157 -14.92 -2.13 -6.74
CA LYS A 157 -14.50 -0.92 -7.45
C LYS A 157 -13.79 0.03 -6.50
N PRO A 158 -12.77 0.76 -6.98
CA PRO A 158 -12.13 1.81 -6.18
C PRO A 158 -13.11 2.95 -5.91
N SER A 159 -13.01 3.57 -4.73
CA SER A 159 -13.74 4.79 -4.37
C SER A 159 -13.28 6.01 -5.19
N ALA A 160 -12.04 6.00 -5.65
CA ALA A 160 -11.47 7.03 -6.50
C ALA A 160 -10.41 6.46 -7.45
N ARG A 161 -10.33 7.04 -8.65
CA ARG A 161 -9.24 6.82 -9.60
C ARG A 161 -8.77 8.17 -10.12
N ARG A 162 -7.46 8.38 -10.16
CA ARG A 162 -6.84 9.59 -10.69
C ARG A 162 -5.78 9.23 -11.73
N LEU A 163 -5.87 9.88 -12.89
CA LEU A 163 -4.84 9.83 -13.93
C LEU A 163 -3.79 10.92 -13.73
N ASP A 164 -4.12 11.95 -12.97
CA ASP A 164 -3.22 13.03 -12.57
C ASP A 164 -2.61 12.79 -11.19
N ALA A 165 -1.36 13.25 -11.02
CA ALA A 165 -0.68 13.19 -9.75
C ALA A 165 -1.46 13.95 -8.66
N PRO A 166 -1.59 13.40 -7.44
CA PRO A 166 -2.10 14.17 -6.32
C PRO A 166 -1.16 15.34 -6.01
N GLN A 167 -1.68 16.37 -5.33
CA GLN A 167 -0.92 17.56 -4.88
C GLN A 167 0.03 17.21 -3.70
N ILE A 168 0.82 16.16 -3.85
CA ILE A 168 1.73 15.59 -2.87
C ILE A 168 3.08 15.40 -3.58
N PRO A 169 3.96 16.42 -3.60
CA PRO A 169 5.18 16.41 -4.41
C PRO A 169 6.08 15.19 -4.21
N ALA A 170 6.10 14.61 -3.00
CA ALA A 170 6.91 13.45 -2.68
C ALA A 170 6.55 12.17 -3.46
N ILE A 171 5.30 12.07 -3.94
CA ILE A 171 4.79 10.89 -4.68
C ILE A 171 4.28 11.24 -6.08
N ALA A 172 4.24 12.52 -6.45
CA ALA A 172 3.71 12.97 -7.73
C ALA A 172 4.42 12.31 -8.92
N TRP A 173 5.74 12.13 -8.82
CA TRP A 173 6.58 11.50 -9.85
C TRP A 173 6.17 10.07 -10.24
N LEU A 174 5.41 9.37 -9.39
CA LEU A 174 4.93 8.03 -9.70
C LEU A 174 3.97 8.03 -10.89
N TRP A 175 3.17 9.10 -11.05
CA TRP A 175 2.25 9.25 -12.18
C TRP A 175 2.96 9.61 -13.48
N ASP A 176 4.18 10.17 -13.42
CA ASP A 176 5.02 10.41 -14.61
C ASP A 176 5.47 9.09 -15.27
N GLN A 177 5.24 7.95 -14.61
CA GLN A 177 5.64 6.63 -15.08
C GLN A 177 4.50 5.85 -15.77
N LEU A 178 3.26 6.36 -15.76
CA LEU A 178 2.13 5.76 -16.46
C LEU A 178 2.33 5.72 -17.99
#